data_AF-A0A519X4F2-F1
#
_entry.id   AF-A0A519X4F2-F1
#
_cell.length_a   1.000
_cell.length_b   1.000
_cell.length_c   1.000
_cell.angle_alpha   90.00
_cell.angle_beta   90.00
_cell.angle_gamma   90.00
#
_symmetry.space_group_name_H-M   'P 1'
#
loop_
_entity.id
_entity.type
_entity.pdbx_description
1 polymer ?
#
loop_
_entity_poly.entity_id
_entity_poly.type
_entity_poly.pdbx_seq_one_letter_code
_entity_poly.pdbx_strand_id
1 'polypeptide(L)'
;MSTWTTVYKGNKILVENTWFSGERLYVNGILQDEQLGLAFRSRLWGSIRSAESDVERIKVSLGSMAFSVECRIFVDDTLIFSG
;
A
#
# COMPACT_ATOMS: atom_id res chain seq x y z
N MET A 1 -9.71 11.84 3.77
CA MET A 1 -8.74 10.82 4.18
C MET A 1 -9.31 9.46 3.80
N SER A 2 -8.52 8.65 3.13
CA SER A 2 -8.90 7.29 2.71
C SER A 2 -7.95 6.28 3.32
N THR A 3 -8.48 5.12 3.67
CA THR A 3 -7.71 4.04 4.28
C THR A 3 -8.15 2.72 3.67
N TRP A 4 -7.19 1.91 3.26
CA TRP A 4 -7.43 0.56 2.74
C TRP A 4 -6.67 -0.45 3.57
N THR A 5 -7.30 -1.58 3.86
CA THR A 5 -6.69 -2.67 4.62
C THR A 5 -6.96 -3.98 3.91
N THR A 6 -5.93 -4.82 3.81
CA THR A 6 -6.06 -6.21 3.36
C THR A 6 -5.18 -7.12 4.21
N VAL A 7 -5.47 -8.42 4.16
CA VAL A 7 -4.67 -9.45 4.84
C VAL A 7 -4.11 -10.40 3.78
N TYR A 8 -2.80 -10.60 3.79
CA TYR A 8 -2.11 -11.51 2.90
C TYR A 8 -1.20 -12.44 3.70
N LYS A 9 -1.43 -13.76 3.62
CA LYS A 9 -0.71 -14.79 4.39
C LYS A 9 -0.59 -14.45 5.88
N GLY A 10 -1.66 -13.94 6.49
CA GLY A 10 -1.69 -13.53 7.90
C GLY A 10 -1.04 -12.17 8.21
N ASN A 11 -0.41 -11.51 7.24
CA ASN A 11 0.15 -10.17 7.41
C ASN A 11 -0.89 -9.10 7.07
N LYS A 12 -1.06 -8.13 7.97
CA LYS A 12 -1.95 -6.99 7.76
C LYS A 12 -1.22 -5.92 6.95
N ILE A 13 -1.75 -5.60 5.77
CA ILE A 13 -1.27 -4.50 4.92
C ILE A 13 -2.26 -3.35 5.06
N LEU A 14 -1.77 -2.18 5.43
CA LEU A 14 -2.55 -0.95 5.62
C LEU A 14 -1.97 0.15 4.73
N VAL A 15 -2.83 0.79 3.95
CA VAL A 15 -2.50 1.93 3.11
C VAL A 15 -3.32 3.13 3.55
N GLU A 16 -2.68 4.26 3.77
CA GLU A 16 -3.33 5.52 4.11
C GLU A 16 -3.07 6.56 3.02
N ASN A 17 -4.11 7.34 2.67
CA ASN A 17 -3.99 8.55 1.88
C ASN A 17 -4.64 9.72 2.63
N THR A 18 -3.81 10.68 3.00
CA THR A 18 -4.23 11.85 3.78
C THR A 18 -4.40 13.13 2.96
N TRP A 19 -4.37 13.03 1.61
CA TRP A 19 -4.44 14.11 0.62
C TRP A 19 -3.36 15.21 0.76
N PHE A 20 -3.24 15.83 1.94
CA PHE A 20 -2.29 16.90 2.24
C PHE A 20 -1.05 16.42 2.99
N SER A 21 -1.17 15.34 3.78
CA SER A 21 -0.06 14.81 4.58
C SER A 21 0.58 13.57 3.96
N GLY A 22 0.31 13.32 2.67
CA GLY A 22 0.88 12.23 1.90
C GLY A 22 0.19 10.88 2.05
N GLU A 23 0.90 9.85 1.57
CA GLU A 23 0.50 8.45 1.59
C GLU A 23 1.48 7.58 2.35
N ARG A 24 0.98 6.53 3.00
CA ARG A 24 1.79 5.64 3.85
C ARG A 24 1.41 4.19 3.66
N LEU A 25 2.42 3.32 3.71
CA LEU A 25 2.27 1.87 3.69
C LEU A 25 2.77 1.29 5.00
N TYR A 26 1.90 0.54 5.67
CA TYR A 26 2.22 -0.21 6.88
C TYR A 26 2.03 -1.71 6.67
N VAL A 27 2.94 -2.51 7.21
CA VAL A 27 2.82 -3.97 7.28
C VAL A 27 2.93 -4.39 8.75
N ASN A 28 1.91 -5.06 9.26
CA ASN A 28 1.78 -5.43 10.68
C ASN A 28 2.00 -4.23 11.63
N GLY A 29 1.54 -3.04 11.22
CA GLY A 29 1.68 -1.81 12.00
C GLY A 29 3.03 -1.10 11.87
N ILE A 30 3.99 -1.66 11.13
CA ILE A 30 5.30 -1.06 10.89
C ILE A 30 5.24 -0.26 9.59
N LEU A 31 5.60 1.03 9.64
CA LEU A 31 5.73 1.88 8.46
C LEU A 31 6.88 1.36 7.59
N GLN A 32 6.59 1.03 6.33
CA GLN A 32 7.59 0.54 5.39
C GLN A 32 7.95 1.55 4.31
N ASP A 33 7.00 2.42 3.93
CA ASP A 33 7.25 3.49 2.96
C ASP A 33 6.23 4.61 3.13
N GLU A 34 6.64 5.82 2.74
CA GLU A 34 5.80 7.01 2.74
C GLU A 34 6.16 7.95 1.58
N GLN A 35 5.14 8.62 1.06
CA GLN A 35 5.29 9.70 0.11
C GLN A 35 4.62 10.94 0.69
N LEU A 36 5.42 11.99 0.94
CA LEU A 36 4.92 13.23 1.54
C LEU A 36 4.40 14.21 0.48
N GLY A 37 3.46 15.07 0.88
CA GLY A 37 2.89 16.11 0.04
C GLY A 37 1.63 15.65 -0.71
N LEU A 38 1.31 16.35 -1.80
CA LEU A 38 0.12 16.11 -2.61
C LEU A 38 0.52 15.47 -3.95
N ALA A 39 0.15 14.22 -4.17
CA ALA A 39 0.40 13.50 -5.40
C ALA A 39 -0.91 13.01 -6.03
N PHE A 40 -1.13 13.28 -7.32
CA PHE A 40 -2.27 12.73 -8.07
C PHE A 40 -2.13 11.23 -8.35
N ARG A 41 -0.88 10.75 -8.32
CA ARG A 41 -0.50 9.34 -8.43
C ARG A 41 0.71 9.13 -7.53
N SER A 42 0.69 8.08 -6.72
CA SER A 42 1.84 7.68 -5.91
C SER A 42 2.04 6.18 -5.94
N ARG A 43 3.27 5.79 -5.63
CA ARG A 43 3.69 4.39 -5.50
C ARG A 43 4.37 4.22 -4.17
N LEU A 44 3.96 3.20 -3.43
CA LEU A 44 4.59 2.81 -2.18
C LEU A 44 5.13 1.40 -2.31
N TRP A 45 6.25 1.11 -1.66
CA TRP A 45 6.93 -0.17 -1.74
C TRP A 45 7.12 -0.77 -0.36
N GLY A 46 6.97 -2.09 -0.27
CA GLY A 46 7.15 -2.79 0.99
C GLY A 46 7.61 -4.21 0.76
N SER A 47 7.68 -4.96 1.84
CA SER A 47 7.98 -6.38 1.82
C SER A 47 7.36 -7.11 2.99
N ILE A 48 7.03 -8.37 2.77
CA ILE A 48 6.68 -9.34 3.81
C ILE A 48 7.82 -10.34 3.90
N ARG A 49 8.34 -10.55 5.11
CA ARG A 49 9.30 -11.62 5.37
C ARG A 49 8.53 -12.87 5.77
N SER A 50 8.64 -13.92 4.96
CA SER A 50 8.18 -15.26 5.33
C SER A 50 9.15 -15.88 6.33
N ALA A 51 8.66 -16.82 7.15
CA ALA A 51 9.49 -17.65 8.02
C ALA A 51 10.51 -18.49 7.23
N GLU A 52 10.26 -18.74 5.94
CA GLU A 52 11.06 -19.56 5.03
C GLU A 52 12.20 -18.78 4.33
N SER A 53 12.52 -17.57 4.80
CA SER A 53 13.51 -16.65 4.20
C SER A 53 13.12 -15.99 2.87
N ASP A 54 11.96 -16.34 2.30
CA ASP A 54 11.41 -15.66 1.14
C ASP A 54 10.89 -14.26 1.51
N VAL A 55 11.28 -13.29 0.68
CA VAL A 55 10.85 -11.89 0.79
C VAL A 55 9.91 -11.59 -0.35
N GLU A 56 8.62 -11.47 -0.04
CA GLU A 56 7.60 -11.10 -1.01
C GLU A 56 7.50 -9.58 -1.08
N ARG A 57 7.62 -8.99 -2.27
CA ARG A 57 7.62 -7.54 -2.47
C ARG A 57 6.20 -7.01 -2.58
N ILE A 58 5.89 -6.00 -1.79
CA ILE A 58 4.64 -5.24 -1.91
C ILE A 58 4.87 -4.04 -2.81
N LYS A 59 3.92 -3.82 -3.72
CA LYS A 59 3.79 -2.60 -4.52
C LYS A 59 2.38 -2.06 -4.35
N VAL A 60 2.25 -0.81 -3.94
CA VAL A 60 0.97 -0.10 -3.90
C VAL A 60 0.96 0.93 -5.01
N SER A 61 -0.14 0.99 -5.75
CA SER A 61 -0.41 2.03 -6.72
C SER A 61 -1.64 2.80 -6.27
N LEU A 62 -1.44 4.09 -5.98
CA LEU A 62 -2.50 5.03 -5.67
C LEU A 62 -2.68 5.97 -6.87
N GLY A 63 -3.92 6.23 -7.24
CA GLY A 63 -4.21 7.17 -8.31
C GLY A 63 -5.63 7.67 -8.26
N SER A 64 -5.85 8.90 -8.71
CA SER A 64 -7.18 9.49 -8.77
C SER A 64 -7.81 9.28 -10.15
N MET A 65 -9.06 8.81 -10.18
CA MET A 65 -9.91 8.80 -11.37
C MET A 65 -11.15 9.67 -11.11
N ALA A 66 -11.25 10.79 -11.83
CA ALA A 66 -12.31 11.81 -11.76
C ALA A 66 -12.61 12.38 -10.35
N PHE A 67 -13.22 11.59 -9.46
CA PHE A 67 -13.69 12.00 -8.12
C PHE A 67 -13.32 11.02 -7.00
N SER A 68 -12.65 9.89 -7.30
CA SER A 68 -12.24 8.89 -6.30
C SER A 68 -10.75 8.62 -6.37
N VAL A 69 -10.16 8.29 -5.22
CA VAL A 69 -8.82 7.71 -5.14
C VAL A 69 -8.96 6.20 -5.20
N GLU A 70 -8.27 5.57 -6.14
CA GLU A 70 -8.13 4.12 -6.23
C GLU A 70 -6.84 3.67 -5.56
N CYS A 71 -6.90 2.53 -4.88
CA CYS A 71 -5.78 1.84 -4.27
C CYS A 71 -5.70 0.41 -4.81
N ARG A 72 -4.54 0.08 -5.39
CA ARG A 72 -4.22 -1.28 -5.85
C ARG A 72 -2.99 -1.78 -5.13
N ILE A 73 -3.07 -2.98 -4.55
CA ILE A 73 -1.97 -3.61 -3.82
C ILE A 73 -1.57 -4.87 -4.56
N PHE A 74 -0.29 -4.96 -4.87
CA PHE A 74 0.33 -6.11 -5.50
C PHE A 74 1.33 -6.75 -4.55
N VAL A 75 1.41 -8.08 -4.58
CA VAL A 75 2.48 -8.85 -3.93
C VAL A 75 3.15 -9.71 -5.00
N ASP A 76 4.46 -9.57 -5.17
CA ASP A 76 5.24 -10.20 -6.25
C ASP A 76 4.53 -10.12 -7.61
N ASP A 77 4.16 -8.88 -7.95
CA ASP A 77 3.46 -8.50 -9.17
C ASP A 77 2.04 -9.09 -9.38
N THR A 78 1.51 -9.80 -8.40
CA THR A 78 0.13 -10.30 -8.38
C THR A 78 -0.79 -9.31 -7.67
N LEU A 79 -1.88 -8.89 -8.33
CA LEU A 79 -2.90 -8.02 -7.71
C LEU A 79 -3.68 -8.80 -6.64
N ILE A 80 -3.65 -8.32 -5.40
CA ILE A 80 -4.37 -8.94 -4.28
C ILE A 80 -5.51 -8.07 -3.73
N PHE A 81 -5.50 -6.78 -4.05
CA PHE A 81 -6.52 -5.84 -3.58
C PHE A 81 -6.72 -4.71 -4.60
N SER A 82 -7.97 -4.30 -4.80
CA SER A 82 -8.37 -3.13 -5.58
C SER A 82 -9.60 -2.49 -4.93
N GLY A 83 -9.55 -1.19 -4.66
CA GLY A 83 -10.68 -0.43 -4.10
C GLY A 83 -10.39 1.05 -3.98
#